data_AF-A0A7Y5NU62-F1
#
_entry.id   AF-A0A7Y5NU62-F1
#
_cell.length_a   1.000
_cell.length_b   1.000
_cell.length_c   1.000
_cell.angle_alpha   90.00
_cell.angle_beta   90.00
_cell.angle_gamma   90.00
#
_symmetry.space_group_name_H-M   'P 1'
#
loop_
_entity.id
_entity.type
_entity.pdbx_description
1 polymer ?
#
loop_
_entity_poly.entity_id
_entity_poly.type
_entity_poly.pdbx_seq_one_letter_code
_entity_poly.pdbx_strand_id
1 'polypeptide(L)'
;MTRASACATAPSAQLAADRVLVDGGGAADAVVAGYFALAGELPGGLLSPVTILVAGPGVAGRAFDGRATQPGAGAKRPRGFVDESVPMAARAAVSRAPHAVLLLQANHGRRSLKKNAAQGVALAKSAGATKRASFLDRVSEGGSVALASANDAILRVAGVFSSGLITEEDLVEARPADAPARVIDHTSSTGESMRVHLEPWAGSENGAAPELAAAHAIAAVDSRGLLVVLTSFIAAGGSPNVAQLVVPEIEIALPLVAEPVRRGKTRVAPGAIFAVQPTLAAVDCGPDLRLAVSALGGLDIEKATTAFGARPIEDGLRSIAEASSLVGVISTARDARPVAFRTQA
;
A
#
# COMPACT_ATOMS: atom_id res chain seq x y z
N MET A 1 23.65 -19.45 2.11
CA MET A 1 22.50 -18.96 2.90
C MET A 1 22.11 -17.60 2.37
N THR A 2 20.84 -17.40 2.07
CA THR A 2 20.30 -16.15 1.51
C THR A 2 19.96 -15.18 2.64
N ARG A 3 20.56 -13.99 2.62
CA ARG A 3 20.25 -12.88 3.56
C ARG A 3 19.16 -11.93 3.03
N ALA A 4 18.51 -12.31 1.94
CA ALA A 4 17.42 -11.57 1.33
C ALA A 4 16.21 -12.50 1.21
N SER A 5 15.02 -11.97 1.47
CA SER A 5 13.76 -12.70 1.39
C SER A 5 12.61 -11.73 1.14
N ALA A 6 11.57 -12.19 0.48
CA ALA A 6 10.29 -11.50 0.39
C ALA A 6 9.14 -12.41 0.84
N CYS A 7 8.05 -11.80 1.29
CA CYS A 7 6.79 -12.48 1.57
C CYS A 7 5.64 -11.59 1.11
N ALA A 8 4.68 -12.16 0.37
CA ALA A 8 3.52 -11.44 -0.10
C ALA A 8 2.24 -12.28 0.00
N THR A 9 1.09 -11.62 0.14
CA THR A 9 -0.21 -12.30 0.20
C THR A 9 -0.65 -12.81 -1.19
N ALA A 10 -0.31 -12.08 -2.25
CA ALA A 10 -0.66 -12.42 -3.63
C ALA A 10 0.47 -13.22 -4.29
N PRO A 11 0.17 -14.37 -4.95
CA PRO A 11 1.19 -15.18 -5.62
C PRO A 11 1.98 -14.42 -6.71
N SER A 12 1.31 -13.54 -7.46
CA SER A 12 1.94 -12.70 -8.49
C SER A 12 2.96 -11.73 -7.90
N ALA A 13 2.61 -11.11 -6.77
CA ALA A 13 3.47 -10.18 -6.04
C ALA A 13 4.66 -10.90 -5.41
N GLN A 14 4.43 -12.09 -4.83
CA GLN A 14 5.49 -12.94 -4.29
C GLN A 14 6.51 -13.27 -5.39
N LEU A 15 6.04 -13.79 -6.53
CA LEU A 15 6.90 -14.17 -7.65
C LEU A 15 7.72 -12.99 -8.19
N ALA A 16 7.11 -11.80 -8.29
CA ALA A 16 7.80 -10.59 -8.75
C ALA A 16 8.88 -10.14 -7.76
N ALA A 17 8.56 -10.12 -6.46
CA ALA A 17 9.48 -9.72 -5.40
C ALA A 17 10.69 -10.68 -5.31
N ASP A 18 10.44 -12.00 -5.33
CA ASP A 18 11.50 -13.01 -5.28
C ASP A 18 12.46 -12.90 -6.46
N ARG A 19 11.94 -12.75 -7.68
CA ARG A 19 12.75 -12.56 -8.88
C ARG A 19 13.66 -11.34 -8.76
N VAL A 20 13.14 -10.24 -8.24
CA VAL A 20 13.94 -9.02 -8.07
C VAL A 20 15.10 -9.23 -7.09
N LEU A 21 14.86 -9.94 -5.98
CA LEU A 21 15.90 -10.25 -5.00
C LEU A 21 16.96 -11.22 -5.57
N VAL A 22 16.53 -12.25 -6.31
CA VAL A 22 17.44 -13.21 -6.99
C VAL A 22 18.36 -12.50 -7.98
N ASP A 23 17.83 -11.54 -8.73
CA ASP A 23 18.57 -10.70 -9.66
C ASP A 23 19.48 -9.64 -8.97
N GLY A 24 19.53 -9.60 -7.65
CA GLY A 24 20.35 -8.65 -6.88
C GLY A 24 19.73 -7.27 -6.63
N GLY A 25 18.41 -7.13 -6.81
CA GLY A 25 17.67 -5.93 -6.39
C GLY A 25 17.59 -5.77 -4.87
N GLY A 26 17.27 -4.55 -4.42
CA GLY A 26 17.04 -4.27 -3.00
C GLY A 26 15.61 -4.60 -2.53
N ALA A 27 15.36 -4.44 -1.22
CA ALA A 27 14.04 -4.67 -0.62
C ALA A 27 12.98 -3.71 -1.17
N ALA A 28 13.35 -2.45 -1.40
CA ALA A 28 12.48 -1.46 -2.04
C ALA A 28 12.12 -1.89 -3.46
N ASP A 29 13.10 -2.35 -4.25
CA ASP A 29 12.84 -2.83 -5.62
C ASP A 29 11.88 -4.03 -5.62
N ALA A 30 12.03 -4.96 -4.67
CA ALA A 30 11.19 -6.14 -4.54
C ALA A 30 9.73 -5.78 -4.18
N VAL A 31 9.53 -4.85 -3.24
CA VAL A 31 8.21 -4.33 -2.87
C VAL A 31 7.57 -3.57 -4.03
N VAL A 32 8.32 -2.73 -4.73
CA VAL A 32 7.86 -2.00 -5.92
C VAL A 32 7.43 -2.99 -7.01
N ALA A 33 8.23 -4.03 -7.27
CA ALA A 33 7.88 -5.05 -8.26
C ALA A 33 6.63 -5.84 -7.87
N GLY A 34 6.49 -6.19 -6.60
CA GLY A 34 5.26 -6.83 -6.09
C GLY A 34 4.03 -5.94 -6.28
N TYR A 35 4.15 -4.64 -6.02
CA TYR A 35 3.06 -3.68 -6.24
C TYR A 35 2.67 -3.57 -7.73
N PHE A 36 3.64 -3.49 -8.64
CA PHE A 36 3.34 -3.48 -10.07
C PHE A 36 2.77 -4.82 -10.55
N ALA A 37 3.16 -5.95 -9.95
CA ALA A 37 2.53 -7.24 -10.24
C ALA A 37 1.04 -7.24 -9.86
N LEU A 38 0.68 -6.69 -8.69
CA LEU A 38 -0.72 -6.47 -8.30
C LEU A 38 -1.45 -5.55 -9.28
N ALA A 39 -0.83 -4.45 -9.69
CA ALA A 39 -1.39 -3.53 -10.69
C ALA A 39 -1.58 -4.18 -12.07
N GLY A 40 -0.72 -5.14 -12.41
CA GLY A 40 -0.81 -5.93 -13.64
C GLY A 40 -1.94 -6.96 -13.61
N GLU A 41 -2.16 -7.58 -12.46
CA GLU A 41 -3.17 -8.61 -12.24
C GLU A 41 -4.59 -8.01 -12.05
N LEU A 42 -4.71 -7.01 -11.19
CA LEU A 42 -5.99 -6.46 -10.74
C LEU A 42 -6.24 -5.05 -11.33
N PRO A 43 -7.44 -4.76 -11.87
CA PRO A 43 -7.77 -3.42 -12.36
C PRO A 43 -7.59 -2.32 -11.30
N GLY A 44 -7.93 -2.61 -10.04
CA GLY A 44 -7.76 -1.66 -8.93
C GLY A 44 -6.36 -1.63 -8.33
N GLY A 45 -5.42 -2.48 -8.75
CA GLY A 45 -4.13 -2.64 -8.08
C GLY A 45 -3.26 -1.39 -8.09
N LEU A 46 -3.24 -0.63 -9.19
CA LEU A 46 -2.42 0.59 -9.28
C LEU A 46 -2.96 1.72 -8.39
N LEU A 47 -4.27 1.96 -8.37
CA LEU A 47 -4.85 3.10 -7.64
C LEU A 47 -5.37 2.73 -6.25
N SER A 48 -5.16 1.48 -5.83
CA SER A 48 -5.43 1.02 -4.48
C SER A 48 -4.65 1.84 -3.45
N PRO A 49 -5.30 2.41 -2.41
CA PRO A 49 -4.63 3.03 -1.28
C PRO A 49 -3.48 2.17 -0.74
N VAL A 50 -2.33 2.77 -0.43
CA VAL A 50 -1.20 2.06 0.19
C VAL A 50 -0.65 2.80 1.40
N THR A 51 -0.08 2.04 2.32
CA THR A 51 0.89 2.53 3.32
C THR A 51 2.19 1.76 3.15
N ILE A 52 3.32 2.43 3.38
CA ILE A 52 4.66 1.85 3.21
C ILE A 52 5.49 2.22 4.43
N LEU A 53 6.24 1.26 4.96
CA LEU A 53 7.22 1.47 6.03
C LEU A 53 8.58 0.93 5.59
N VAL A 54 9.62 1.71 5.83
CA VAL A 54 11.03 1.38 5.56
C VAL A 54 11.83 1.53 6.84
N ALA A 55 12.65 0.53 7.17
CA ALA A 55 13.54 0.55 8.33
C ALA A 55 14.82 -0.24 8.08
N GLY A 56 15.74 -0.23 9.04
CA GLY A 56 16.97 -1.01 9.01
C GLY A 56 18.24 -0.15 9.10
N PRO A 57 19.42 -0.78 8.97
CA PRO A 57 20.70 -0.12 9.22
C PRO A 57 20.91 1.13 8.35
N GLY A 58 21.24 2.24 8.99
CA GLY A 58 21.50 3.51 8.30
C GLY A 58 20.24 4.22 7.77
N VAL A 59 19.04 3.72 8.09
CA VAL A 59 17.76 4.35 7.74
C VAL A 59 17.00 4.69 9.01
N ALA A 60 16.69 5.96 9.23
CA ALA A 60 16.05 6.46 10.46
C ALA A 60 14.57 6.07 10.64
N GLY A 61 14.07 5.05 9.93
CA GLY A 61 12.65 4.72 9.85
C GLY A 61 11.86 5.77 9.05
N ARG A 62 11.30 5.37 7.91
CA ARG A 62 10.47 6.26 7.08
C ARG A 62 9.16 5.59 6.76
N ALA A 63 8.09 6.37 6.73
CA ALA A 63 6.79 5.91 6.30
C ALA A 63 6.29 6.78 5.14
N PHE A 64 5.75 6.14 4.10
CA PHE A 64 5.11 6.81 2.98
C PHE A 64 3.61 6.55 2.99
N ASP A 65 2.83 7.63 2.92
CA ASP A 65 1.37 7.59 2.92
C ASP A 65 0.84 7.77 1.50
N GLY A 66 0.36 6.67 0.92
CA GLY A 66 -0.32 6.62 -0.37
C GLY A 66 -1.83 6.41 -0.23
N ARG A 67 -2.43 6.64 0.94
CA ARG A 67 -3.87 6.48 1.15
C ARG A 67 -4.65 7.46 0.29
N ALA A 68 -5.86 7.09 -0.12
CA ALA A 68 -6.68 7.98 -0.93
C ALA A 68 -7.21 9.18 -0.13
N THR A 69 -7.57 10.25 -0.83
CA THR A 69 -8.14 11.47 -0.24
C THR A 69 -9.54 11.76 -0.77
N GLN A 70 -10.31 12.47 0.03
CA GLN A 70 -11.63 12.96 -0.33
C GLN A 70 -11.53 13.98 -1.47
N PRO A 71 -12.25 13.78 -2.59
CA PRO A 71 -12.23 14.70 -3.71
C PRO A 71 -13.06 15.99 -3.50
N GLY A 72 -12.83 16.92 -4.41
CA GLY A 72 -13.60 18.13 -4.61
C GLY A 72 -12.87 19.40 -4.19
N ALA A 73 -11.54 19.43 -4.33
CA ALA A 73 -10.73 20.64 -4.25
C ALA A 73 -11.17 21.64 -5.33
N GLY A 74 -11.30 22.91 -4.96
CA GLY A 74 -11.78 23.98 -5.85
C GLY A 74 -13.23 23.87 -6.33
N ALA A 75 -13.90 22.74 -6.11
CA ALA A 75 -15.26 22.51 -6.59
C ALA A 75 -16.31 23.28 -5.77
N LYS A 76 -17.29 23.88 -6.46
CA LYS A 76 -18.50 24.37 -5.82
C LYS A 76 -19.21 23.22 -5.08
N ARG A 77 -19.67 23.48 -3.85
CA ARG A 77 -20.40 22.48 -3.07
C ARG A 77 -21.61 21.95 -3.86
N PRO A 78 -21.67 20.64 -4.15
CA PRO A 78 -22.80 20.04 -4.86
C PRO A 78 -24.04 20.01 -3.96
N ARG A 79 -25.22 19.89 -4.58
CA ARG A 79 -26.43 19.52 -3.84
C ARG A 79 -26.26 18.08 -3.36
N GLY A 80 -26.45 17.85 -2.05
CA GLY A 80 -26.28 16.51 -1.50
C GLY A 80 -27.35 15.54 -1.99
N PHE A 81 -26.98 14.27 -2.12
CA PHE A 81 -27.91 13.19 -2.46
C PHE A 81 -28.95 13.02 -1.35
N VAL A 82 -30.21 12.78 -1.75
CA VAL A 82 -31.37 12.61 -0.85
C VAL A 82 -31.61 11.14 -0.53
N ASP A 83 -31.39 10.25 -1.50
CA ASP A 83 -31.71 8.83 -1.41
C ASP A 83 -30.44 7.95 -1.43
N GLU A 84 -30.62 6.63 -1.31
CA GLU A 84 -29.52 5.65 -1.31
C GLU A 84 -28.86 5.43 -2.68
N SER A 85 -29.46 5.93 -3.76
CA SER A 85 -29.00 5.78 -5.15
C SER A 85 -27.82 6.70 -5.49
N VAL A 86 -26.77 6.62 -4.69
CA VAL A 86 -25.53 7.37 -4.92
C VAL A 86 -24.77 6.76 -6.11
N PRO A 87 -24.47 7.53 -7.18
CA PRO A 87 -23.67 7.07 -8.30
C PRO A 87 -22.27 6.61 -7.87
N MET A 88 -21.70 5.61 -8.55
CA MET A 88 -20.36 5.11 -8.25
C MET A 88 -19.28 6.18 -8.39
N ALA A 89 -19.42 7.08 -9.37
CA ALA A 89 -18.53 8.22 -9.56
C ALA A 89 -18.45 9.13 -8.33
N ALA A 90 -19.53 9.28 -7.56
CA ALA A 90 -19.55 10.06 -6.32
C ALA A 90 -18.78 9.40 -5.17
N ARG A 91 -18.41 8.12 -5.32
CA ARG A 91 -17.62 7.34 -4.36
C ARG A 91 -16.15 7.23 -4.78
N ALA A 92 -15.79 7.70 -5.98
CA ALA A 92 -14.41 7.67 -6.45
C ALA A 92 -13.53 8.61 -5.62
N ALA A 93 -12.45 8.07 -5.06
CA ALA A 93 -11.46 8.82 -4.31
C ALA A 93 -10.21 9.11 -5.14
N VAL A 94 -9.43 10.09 -4.68
CA VAL A 94 -8.19 10.50 -5.34
C VAL A 94 -7.07 9.66 -4.78
N SER A 95 -6.45 8.82 -5.62
CA SER A 95 -5.37 7.93 -5.19
C SER A 95 -4.02 8.65 -5.15
N ARG A 96 -3.28 8.44 -4.06
CA ARG A 96 -1.89 8.90 -3.89
C ARG A 96 -0.87 7.76 -3.96
N ALA A 97 -1.37 6.53 -4.08
CA ALA A 97 -0.57 5.31 -4.01
C ALA A 97 0.56 5.21 -5.04
N PRO A 98 0.32 5.42 -6.35
CA PRO A 98 1.40 5.27 -7.32
C PRO A 98 2.51 6.30 -7.06
N HIS A 99 2.17 7.51 -6.61
CA HIS A 99 3.17 8.50 -6.21
C HIS A 99 3.98 8.08 -4.97
N ALA A 100 3.35 7.45 -3.97
CA ALA A 100 4.06 6.93 -2.79
C ALA A 100 5.06 5.84 -3.17
N VAL A 101 4.69 4.95 -4.09
CA VAL A 101 5.56 3.88 -4.59
C VAL A 101 6.70 4.44 -5.44
N LEU A 102 6.43 5.46 -6.27
CA LEU A 102 7.47 6.16 -7.02
C LEU A 102 8.47 6.87 -6.08
N LEU A 103 7.98 7.45 -4.99
CA LEU A 103 8.83 8.07 -3.98
C LEU A 103 9.69 7.05 -3.22
N LEU A 104 9.11 5.88 -2.88
CA LEU A 104 9.88 4.75 -2.35
C LEU A 104 11.00 4.34 -3.33
N GLN A 105 10.68 4.18 -4.61
CA GLN A 105 11.67 3.82 -5.63
C GLN A 105 12.77 4.87 -5.77
N ALA A 106 12.41 6.16 -5.76
CA ALA A 106 13.37 7.25 -5.87
C ALA A 106 14.35 7.32 -4.69
N ASN A 107 13.87 7.05 -3.46
CA ASN A 107 14.68 7.13 -2.25
C ASN A 107 15.52 5.87 -1.98
N HIS A 108 14.97 4.69 -2.28
CA HIS A 108 15.53 3.41 -1.82
C HIS A 108 15.72 2.35 -2.92
N GLY A 109 15.22 2.62 -4.13
CA GLY A 109 15.36 1.74 -5.27
C GLY A 109 16.80 1.70 -5.79
N ARG A 110 17.24 0.53 -6.25
CA ARG A 110 18.57 0.33 -6.86
C ARG A 110 18.49 -0.11 -8.31
N ARG A 111 17.29 -0.50 -8.77
CA ARG A 111 17.02 -0.85 -10.17
C ARG A 111 16.20 0.26 -10.83
N SER A 112 16.15 0.24 -12.15
CA SER A 112 15.21 1.08 -12.90
C SER A 112 13.78 0.63 -12.62
N LEU A 113 12.85 1.58 -12.51
CA LEU A 113 11.42 1.31 -12.35
C LEU A 113 10.88 0.37 -13.45
N LYS A 114 11.29 0.55 -14.71
CA LYS A 114 10.96 -0.35 -15.83
C LYS A 114 11.25 -1.83 -15.56
N LYS A 115 12.39 -2.14 -14.93
CA LYS A 115 12.74 -3.52 -14.56
C LYS A 115 11.82 -4.05 -13.46
N ASN A 116 11.48 -3.22 -12.48
CA ASN A 116 10.59 -3.62 -11.38
C ASN A 116 9.14 -3.81 -11.88
N ALA A 117 8.68 -3.00 -12.83
CA ALA A 117 7.32 -3.06 -13.38
C ALA A 117 7.11 -4.17 -14.44
N ALA A 118 8.19 -4.75 -14.98
CA ALA A 118 8.13 -5.67 -16.12
C ALA A 118 7.17 -6.85 -15.90
N GLN A 119 7.17 -7.44 -14.70
CA GLN A 119 6.27 -8.55 -14.38
C GLN A 119 4.80 -8.11 -14.37
N GLY A 120 4.50 -6.90 -13.87
CA GLY A 120 3.16 -6.33 -13.92
C GLY A 120 2.65 -6.12 -15.34
N VAL A 121 3.50 -5.56 -16.21
CA VAL A 121 3.18 -5.38 -17.63
C VAL A 121 2.92 -6.74 -18.29
N ALA A 122 3.74 -7.75 -18.01
CA ALA A 122 3.55 -9.11 -18.55
C ALA A 122 2.24 -9.75 -18.07
N LEU A 123 1.90 -9.62 -16.78
CA LEU A 123 0.65 -10.12 -16.23
C LEU A 123 -0.57 -9.47 -16.90
N ALA A 124 -0.56 -8.14 -17.05
CA ALA A 124 -1.64 -7.43 -17.74
C ALA A 124 -1.80 -7.90 -19.19
N LYS A 125 -0.70 -8.11 -19.93
CA LYS A 125 -0.73 -8.68 -21.29
C LYS A 125 -1.33 -10.08 -21.31
N SER A 126 -0.91 -10.96 -20.39
CA SER A 126 -1.43 -12.32 -20.32
C SER A 126 -2.92 -12.39 -19.99
N ALA A 127 -3.44 -11.38 -19.26
CA ALA A 127 -4.85 -11.25 -18.95
C ALA A 127 -5.67 -10.57 -20.08
N GLY A 128 -5.05 -10.21 -21.21
CA GLY A 128 -5.70 -9.49 -22.30
C GLY A 128 -5.96 -8.00 -22.02
N ALA A 129 -5.50 -7.47 -20.88
CA ALA A 129 -5.65 -6.07 -20.48
C ALA A 129 -4.59 -5.20 -21.16
N THR A 130 -4.72 -5.04 -22.48
CA THR A 130 -3.71 -4.40 -23.33
C THR A 130 -3.51 -2.91 -23.02
N LYS A 131 -4.58 -2.17 -22.67
CA LYS A 131 -4.47 -0.75 -22.32
C LYS A 131 -3.85 -0.60 -20.94
N ARG A 132 -4.20 -1.47 -19.99
CA ARG A 132 -3.54 -1.52 -18.67
C ARG A 132 -2.04 -1.79 -18.83
N ALA A 133 -1.68 -2.80 -19.60
CA ALA A 133 -0.28 -3.13 -19.86
C ALA A 133 0.50 -1.95 -20.46
N SER A 134 -0.07 -1.30 -21.48
CA SER A 134 0.53 -0.12 -22.12
C SER A 134 0.68 1.05 -21.15
N PHE A 135 -0.34 1.30 -20.31
CA PHE A 135 -0.25 2.36 -19.30
C PHE A 135 0.81 2.06 -18.23
N LEU A 136 0.87 0.83 -17.71
CA LEU A 136 1.89 0.41 -16.75
C LEU A 136 3.30 0.54 -17.33
N ASP A 137 3.50 0.18 -18.60
CA ASP A 137 4.77 0.32 -19.29
C ASP A 137 5.19 1.79 -19.38
N ARG A 138 4.27 2.68 -19.82
CA ARG A 138 4.50 4.14 -19.84
C ARG A 138 4.81 4.71 -18.47
N VAL A 139 4.08 4.31 -17.42
CA VAL A 139 4.35 4.73 -16.04
C VAL A 139 5.73 4.27 -15.59
N SER A 140 6.15 3.06 -15.98
CA SER A 140 7.46 2.54 -15.61
C SER A 140 8.63 3.27 -16.26
N GLU A 141 8.39 3.96 -17.38
CA GLU A 141 9.36 4.78 -18.11
C GLU A 141 9.33 6.25 -17.70
N GLY A 142 8.13 6.83 -17.58
CA GLY A 142 7.92 8.26 -17.36
C GLY A 142 7.55 8.66 -15.93
N GLY A 143 7.36 7.70 -15.02
CA GLY A 143 7.01 7.96 -13.62
C GLY A 143 5.75 8.83 -13.48
N SER A 144 5.84 9.89 -12.66
CA SER A 144 4.71 10.79 -12.37
C SER A 144 4.19 11.54 -13.59
N VAL A 145 5.05 11.85 -14.56
CA VAL A 145 4.62 12.53 -15.80
C VAL A 145 3.70 11.62 -16.61
N ALA A 146 4.05 10.33 -16.70
CA ALA A 146 3.21 9.35 -17.38
C ALA A 146 1.90 9.07 -16.62
N LEU A 147 1.91 9.11 -15.29
CA LEU A 147 0.68 9.01 -14.48
C LEU A 147 -0.30 10.14 -14.80
N ALA A 148 0.19 11.39 -14.89
CA ALA A 148 -0.64 12.55 -15.19
C ALA A 148 -1.33 12.47 -16.57
N SER A 149 -0.81 11.65 -17.50
CA SER A 149 -1.46 11.42 -18.81
C SER A 149 -2.83 10.74 -18.72
N ALA A 150 -3.20 10.19 -17.55
CA ALA A 150 -4.52 9.62 -17.31
C ALA A 150 -5.57 10.63 -16.79
N ASN A 151 -5.17 11.85 -16.43
CA ASN A 151 -6.05 12.79 -15.71
C ASN A 151 -7.35 13.07 -16.45
N ASP A 152 -7.30 13.37 -17.74
CA ASP A 152 -8.51 13.64 -18.54
C ASP A 152 -9.46 12.44 -18.58
N ALA A 153 -8.93 11.22 -18.65
CA ALA A 153 -9.73 10.01 -18.66
C ALA A 153 -10.40 9.76 -17.30
N ILE A 154 -9.67 10.04 -16.21
CA ILE A 154 -10.22 9.98 -14.84
C ILE A 154 -11.33 11.02 -14.67
N LEU A 155 -11.13 12.26 -15.11
CA LEU A 155 -12.13 13.32 -15.01
C LEU A 155 -13.40 13.00 -15.82
N ARG A 156 -13.27 12.32 -16.96
CA ARG A 156 -14.43 11.86 -17.73
C ARG A 156 -15.31 10.86 -16.96
N VAL A 157 -14.75 9.99 -16.13
CA VAL A 157 -15.53 8.96 -15.41
C VAL A 157 -15.91 9.34 -13.99
N ALA A 158 -15.12 10.19 -13.33
CA ALA A 158 -15.24 10.51 -11.91
C ALA A 158 -15.29 12.01 -11.60
N GLY A 159 -15.29 12.85 -12.65
CA GLY A 159 -15.51 14.28 -12.52
C GLY A 159 -16.99 14.65 -12.41
N VAL A 160 -17.25 15.95 -12.32
CA VAL A 160 -18.59 16.52 -12.09
C VAL A 160 -19.63 16.10 -13.12
N PHE A 161 -19.24 15.97 -14.40
CA PHE A 161 -20.15 15.58 -15.48
C PHE A 161 -20.64 14.13 -15.39
N SER A 162 -19.91 13.30 -14.65
CA SER A 162 -20.26 11.90 -14.38
C SER A 162 -20.87 11.72 -12.99
N SER A 163 -21.34 12.80 -12.36
CA SER A 163 -21.82 12.82 -10.98
C SER A 163 -20.76 12.46 -9.93
N GLY A 164 -19.48 12.54 -10.29
CA GLY A 164 -18.36 12.42 -9.36
C GLY A 164 -17.86 13.78 -8.88
N LEU A 165 -16.80 13.77 -8.07
CA LEU A 165 -16.26 14.98 -7.44
C LEU A 165 -14.77 15.20 -7.68
N ILE A 166 -14.08 14.30 -8.40
CA ILE A 166 -12.66 14.48 -8.69
C ILE A 166 -12.50 15.71 -9.58
N THR A 167 -11.62 16.62 -9.19
CA THR A 167 -11.23 17.80 -9.97
C THR A 167 -9.82 17.68 -10.50
N GLU A 168 -9.45 18.57 -11.43
CA GLU A 168 -8.08 18.67 -11.91
C GLU A 168 -7.12 19.04 -10.77
N GLU A 169 -7.54 19.95 -9.88
CA GLU A 169 -6.79 20.35 -8.69
C GLU A 169 -6.52 19.15 -7.78
N ASP A 170 -7.52 18.30 -7.52
CA ASP A 170 -7.34 17.07 -6.75
C ASP A 170 -6.22 16.18 -7.33
N LEU A 171 -6.21 15.99 -8.66
CA LEU A 171 -5.26 15.11 -9.34
C LEU A 171 -3.83 15.69 -9.36
N VAL A 172 -3.71 17.02 -9.48
CA VAL A 172 -2.41 17.73 -9.41
C VAL A 172 -1.86 17.72 -7.98
N GLU A 173 -2.73 17.81 -6.98
CA GLU A 173 -2.38 17.86 -5.56
C GLU A 173 -2.28 16.49 -4.89
N ALA A 174 -2.46 15.39 -5.63
CA ALA A 174 -2.41 13.99 -5.16
C ALA A 174 -1.00 13.52 -4.72
N ARG A 175 -0.33 14.31 -3.88
CA ARG A 175 1.04 14.09 -3.41
C ARG A 175 1.04 13.17 -2.18
N PRO A 176 1.88 12.14 -2.17
CA PRO A 176 2.02 11.27 -1.01
C PRO A 176 2.72 12.04 0.11
N ALA A 177 2.46 11.65 1.36
CA ALA A 177 3.27 12.15 2.47
C ALA A 177 4.47 11.23 2.71
N ASP A 178 5.57 11.82 3.13
CA ASP A 178 6.79 11.13 3.52
C ASP A 178 7.22 11.66 4.90
N ALA A 179 7.08 10.80 5.90
CA ALA A 179 7.23 11.19 7.30
C ALA A 179 8.19 10.24 8.03
N PRO A 180 8.86 10.72 9.09
CA PRO A 180 9.55 9.83 10.02
C PRO A 180 8.58 8.77 10.56
N ALA A 181 9.03 7.52 10.63
CA ALA A 181 8.27 6.49 11.33
C ALA A 181 8.14 6.85 12.82
N ARG A 182 7.03 6.46 13.44
CA ARG A 182 6.92 6.50 14.90
C ARG A 182 7.83 5.40 15.45
N VAL A 183 8.69 5.74 16.40
CA VAL A 183 9.64 4.80 17.02
C VAL A 183 9.23 4.55 18.46
N ILE A 184 9.19 3.28 18.85
CA ILE A 184 9.05 2.83 20.23
C ILE A 184 10.33 2.05 20.56
N ASP A 185 11.10 2.57 21.51
CA ASP A 185 12.19 1.81 22.12
C ASP A 185 11.58 0.81 23.11
N HIS A 186 11.96 -0.46 22.98
CA HIS A 186 11.49 -1.53 23.86
C HIS A 186 12.66 -2.43 24.25
N THR A 187 12.51 -3.14 25.37
CA THR A 187 13.50 -4.13 25.82
C THR A 187 12.83 -5.49 25.78
N SER A 188 13.45 -6.46 25.10
CA SER A 188 12.90 -7.81 24.98
C SER A 188 12.81 -8.50 26.34
N SER A 189 12.08 -9.62 26.39
CA SER A 189 12.07 -10.48 27.59
C SER A 189 13.46 -11.03 27.95
N THR A 190 14.41 -10.99 27.02
CA THR A 190 15.82 -11.39 27.20
C THR A 190 16.76 -10.23 27.53
N GLY A 191 16.26 -8.99 27.65
CA GLY A 191 17.05 -7.80 27.96
C GLY A 191 17.69 -7.10 26.76
N GLU A 192 17.38 -7.51 25.53
CA GLU A 192 17.91 -6.89 24.31
C GLU A 192 17.14 -5.61 23.98
N SER A 193 17.85 -4.52 23.66
CA SER A 193 17.22 -3.31 23.16
C SER A 193 16.72 -3.50 21.74
N MET A 194 15.45 -3.23 21.50
CA MET A 194 14.82 -3.26 20.19
C MET A 194 14.18 -1.91 19.87
N ARG A 195 14.12 -1.58 18.58
CA ARG A 195 13.36 -0.46 18.07
C ARG A 195 12.21 -0.97 17.22
N VAL A 196 11.00 -0.57 17.59
CA VAL A 196 9.79 -0.86 16.80
C VAL A 196 9.41 0.41 16.05
N HIS A 197 9.50 0.34 14.73
CA HIS A 197 9.06 1.37 13.81
C HIS A 197 7.62 1.09 13.39
N LEU A 198 6.79 2.12 13.45
CA LEU A 198 5.36 2.07 13.13
C LEU A 198 5.00 3.22 12.18
N GLU A 199 3.92 3.04 11.44
CA GLU A 199 3.35 4.13 10.66
C GLU A 199 2.88 5.28 11.57
N PRO A 200 3.26 6.55 11.29
CA PRO A 200 3.06 7.66 12.23
C PRO A 200 1.61 8.15 12.30
N TRP A 201 0.76 7.74 11.34
CA TRP A 201 -0.67 8.03 11.32
C TRP A 201 -1.53 7.00 12.06
N ALA A 202 -0.92 5.96 12.64
CA ALA A 202 -1.62 4.92 13.38
C ALA A 202 -2.47 5.48 14.55
N GLY A 203 -3.79 5.32 14.48
CA GLY A 203 -4.72 5.67 15.56
C GLY A 203 -5.08 7.16 15.68
N SER A 204 -4.65 8.01 14.75
CA SER A 204 -4.83 9.47 14.83
C SER A 204 -5.97 10.05 13.98
N GLU A 205 -6.61 9.24 13.14
CA GLU A 205 -7.58 9.74 12.17
C GLU A 205 -9.03 9.45 12.59
N ASN A 206 -9.78 10.53 12.79
CA ASN A 206 -11.21 10.49 13.10
C ASN A 206 -11.99 9.97 11.88
N GLY A 207 -12.47 8.73 11.94
CA GLY A 207 -13.36 8.15 10.93
C GLY A 207 -13.41 6.63 11.05
N ALA A 208 -14.55 6.03 10.69
CA ALA A 208 -14.58 4.59 10.49
C ALA A 208 -13.74 4.29 9.24
N ALA A 209 -12.83 3.32 9.32
CA ALA A 209 -12.13 2.84 8.14
C ALA A 209 -13.17 2.37 7.11
N PRO A 210 -13.00 2.72 5.82
CA PRO A 210 -13.94 2.31 4.79
C PRO A 210 -13.97 0.77 4.70
N GLU A 211 -15.09 0.23 4.25
CA GLU A 211 -15.19 -1.20 3.97
C GLU A 211 -14.24 -1.56 2.82
N LEU A 212 -13.25 -2.38 3.14
CA LEU A 212 -12.24 -2.85 2.19
C LEU A 212 -12.65 -4.23 1.68
N ALA A 213 -12.56 -4.47 0.37
CA ALA A 213 -12.85 -5.78 -0.20
C ALA A 213 -11.71 -6.78 0.03
N ALA A 214 -10.46 -6.31 -0.01
CA ALA A 214 -9.29 -7.11 0.29
C ALA A 214 -8.11 -6.22 0.70
N ALA A 215 -7.12 -6.81 1.37
CA ALA A 215 -5.83 -6.18 1.60
C ALA A 215 -4.71 -7.11 1.11
N HIS A 216 -3.72 -6.53 0.44
CA HIS A 216 -2.52 -7.25 0.04
C HIS A 216 -1.30 -6.66 0.74
N ALA A 217 -0.44 -7.53 1.26
CA ALA A 217 0.81 -7.12 1.87
C ALA A 217 1.99 -7.67 1.07
N ILE A 218 3.08 -6.90 1.06
CA ILE A 218 4.38 -7.30 0.52
C ILE A 218 5.42 -6.82 1.51
N ALA A 219 6.21 -7.74 2.06
CA ALA A 219 7.33 -7.47 2.94
C ALA A 219 8.61 -8.00 2.29
N ALA A 220 9.70 -7.26 2.39
CA ALA A 220 11.00 -7.68 1.88
C ALA A 220 12.14 -7.21 2.78
N VAL A 221 13.21 -8.00 2.78
CA VAL A 221 14.49 -7.67 3.39
C VAL A 221 15.60 -7.96 2.39
N ASP A 222 16.57 -7.04 2.28
CA ASP A 222 17.74 -7.23 1.42
C ASP A 222 18.98 -7.68 2.21
N SER A 223 20.04 -8.04 1.48
CA SER A 223 21.30 -8.49 2.08
C SER A 223 22.04 -7.43 2.91
N ARG A 224 21.61 -6.15 2.85
CA ARG A 224 22.13 -5.05 3.67
C ARG A 224 21.28 -4.82 4.92
N GLY A 225 20.20 -5.58 5.10
CA GLY A 225 19.29 -5.46 6.23
C GLY A 225 18.24 -4.36 6.06
N LEU A 226 18.07 -3.80 4.85
CA LEU A 226 16.97 -2.86 4.60
C LEU A 226 15.65 -3.63 4.62
N LEU A 227 14.74 -3.18 5.47
CA LEU A 227 13.38 -3.70 5.61
C LEU A 227 12.41 -2.78 4.88
N VAL A 228 11.54 -3.36 4.06
CA VAL A 228 10.43 -2.63 3.44
C VAL A 228 9.17 -3.46 3.57
N VAL A 229 8.08 -2.84 4.02
CA VAL A 229 6.75 -3.46 4.01
C VAL A 229 5.74 -2.48 3.44
N LEU A 230 4.84 -2.99 2.60
CA LEU A 230 3.75 -2.26 1.98
C LEU A 230 2.44 -3.02 2.23
N THR A 231 1.39 -2.30 2.62
CA THR A 231 0.01 -2.79 2.58
C THR A 231 -0.75 -2.01 1.51
N SER A 232 -1.47 -2.72 0.66
CA SER A 232 -2.35 -2.21 -0.39
C SER A 232 -3.78 -2.61 -0.07
N PHE A 233 -4.68 -1.63 0.02
CA PHE A 233 -6.06 -1.81 0.44
C PHE A 233 -7.00 -1.76 -0.78
N ILE A 234 -7.32 -2.94 -1.32
CA ILE A 234 -8.24 -3.05 -2.46
C ILE A 234 -9.64 -2.67 -1.96
N ALA A 235 -10.02 -1.44 -2.24
CA ALA A 235 -11.38 -0.95 -2.04
C ALA A 235 -12.39 -1.83 -2.78
N ALA A 236 -13.65 -1.83 -2.33
CA ALA A 236 -14.77 -2.55 -2.96
C ALA A 236 -14.72 -2.49 -4.50
N GLY A 237 -14.49 -1.32 -5.10
CA GLY A 237 -14.40 -1.16 -6.56
C GLY A 237 -13.13 -1.68 -7.26
N GLY A 238 -12.21 -2.35 -6.57
CA GLY A 238 -10.99 -2.92 -7.14
C GLY A 238 -10.96 -4.45 -7.21
N SER A 239 -11.92 -5.13 -6.57
CA SER A 239 -12.09 -6.60 -6.63
C SER A 239 -12.92 -7.00 -7.85
N PRO A 240 -12.52 -8.01 -8.64
CA PRO A 240 -13.25 -8.41 -9.85
C PRO A 240 -14.70 -8.87 -9.57
N ASN A 241 -15.02 -9.18 -8.32
CA ASN A 241 -16.33 -9.67 -7.89
C ASN A 241 -17.26 -8.57 -7.37
N VAL A 242 -16.86 -7.30 -7.47
CA VAL A 242 -17.61 -6.15 -6.94
C VAL A 242 -17.68 -5.08 -8.03
N ALA A 243 -18.75 -4.29 -8.04
CA ALA A 243 -18.93 -3.21 -9.00
C ALA A 243 -17.74 -2.23 -8.97
N GLN A 244 -17.06 -2.06 -10.11
CA GLN A 244 -15.87 -1.22 -10.26
C GLN A 244 -16.15 0.03 -11.11
N LEU A 245 -15.51 1.15 -10.77
CA LEU A 245 -15.47 2.31 -11.66
C LEU A 245 -14.15 2.28 -12.45
N VAL A 246 -14.18 1.60 -13.59
CA VAL A 246 -13.03 1.45 -14.49
C VAL A 246 -12.90 2.69 -15.38
N VAL A 247 -11.68 3.19 -15.55
CA VAL A 247 -11.30 4.19 -16.56
C VAL A 247 -11.01 3.43 -17.87
N PRO A 248 -11.91 3.44 -18.87
CA PRO A 248 -11.83 2.53 -20.03
C PRO A 248 -10.59 2.72 -20.91
N GLU A 249 -9.98 3.91 -20.90
CA GLU A 249 -8.81 4.27 -21.69
C GLU A 249 -7.51 3.63 -21.16
N ILE A 250 -7.48 3.27 -19.88
CA ILE A 250 -6.32 2.68 -19.21
C ILE A 250 -6.63 1.36 -18.49
N GLU A 251 -7.88 0.90 -18.52
CA GLU A 251 -8.34 -0.37 -17.91
C GLU A 251 -7.98 -0.50 -16.41
N ILE A 252 -7.98 0.63 -15.71
CA ILE A 252 -7.68 0.73 -14.28
C ILE A 252 -8.91 1.21 -13.53
N ALA A 253 -9.19 0.61 -12.38
CA ALA A 253 -10.30 0.95 -11.52
C ALA A 253 -9.91 2.01 -10.49
N LEU A 254 -10.83 2.94 -10.24
CA LEU A 254 -10.70 3.96 -9.20
C LEU A 254 -11.10 3.40 -7.83
N PRO A 255 -10.45 3.82 -6.74
CA PRO A 255 -10.83 3.41 -5.41
C PRO A 255 -12.17 4.02 -5.01
N LEU A 256 -13.14 3.18 -4.63
CA LEU A 256 -14.50 3.60 -4.28
C LEU A 256 -14.70 3.82 -2.78
N VAL A 257 -13.85 4.68 -2.19
CA VAL A 257 -13.81 4.95 -0.74
C VAL A 257 -14.23 6.37 -0.37
N ALA A 258 -14.52 7.23 -1.35
CA ALA A 258 -14.93 8.60 -1.06
C ALA A 258 -16.30 8.67 -0.41
N GLU A 259 -16.45 9.61 0.52
CA GLU A 259 -17.75 9.90 1.12
C GLU A 259 -18.58 10.78 0.19
N PRO A 260 -19.74 10.30 -0.29
CA PRO A 260 -20.63 11.09 -1.12
C PRO A 260 -21.24 12.23 -0.30
N VAL A 261 -21.42 13.40 -0.91
CA VAL A 261 -22.10 14.52 -0.25
C VAL A 261 -23.58 14.18 -0.09
N ARG A 262 -24.04 13.99 1.16
CA ARG A 262 -25.45 13.69 1.47
C ARG A 262 -26.16 14.92 2.03
N ARG A 263 -27.46 15.05 1.74
CA ARG A 263 -28.29 16.13 2.31
C ARG A 263 -28.40 15.94 3.82
N GLY A 264 -28.21 17.02 4.59
CA GLY A 264 -28.32 16.99 6.05
C GLY A 264 -27.13 16.37 6.79
N LYS A 265 -26.10 15.89 6.09
CA LYS A 265 -24.85 15.41 6.71
C LYS A 265 -23.71 16.40 6.47
N THR A 266 -22.83 16.53 7.46
CA THR A 266 -21.57 17.26 7.30
C THR A 266 -20.74 16.57 6.22
N ARG A 267 -20.26 17.36 5.26
CA ARG A 267 -19.40 16.86 4.19
C ARG A 267 -17.98 16.67 4.74
N VAL A 268 -17.34 15.55 4.38
CA VAL A 268 -15.89 15.39 4.54
C VAL A 268 -15.15 16.40 3.67
N ALA A 269 -14.21 17.13 4.28
CA ALA A 269 -13.47 18.17 3.58
C ALA A 269 -12.64 17.59 2.43
N PRO A 270 -12.54 18.27 1.27
CA PRO A 270 -11.56 17.93 0.23
C PRO A 270 -10.16 17.75 0.82
N GLY A 271 -9.41 16.79 0.29
CA GLY A 271 -8.05 16.48 0.74
C GLY A 271 -7.98 15.69 2.05
N ALA A 272 -9.09 15.50 2.77
CA ALA A 272 -9.11 14.64 3.95
C ALA A 272 -8.66 13.22 3.59
N ILE A 273 -7.72 12.68 4.35
CA ILE A 273 -7.16 11.34 4.12
C ILE A 273 -8.12 10.30 4.69
N PHE A 274 -8.37 9.23 3.94
CA PHE A 274 -9.19 8.13 4.45
C PHE A 274 -8.39 7.27 5.42
N ALA A 275 -8.96 7.11 6.62
CA ALA A 275 -8.40 6.28 7.66
C ALA A 275 -8.26 4.82 7.19
N VAL A 276 -7.12 4.22 7.50
CA VAL A 276 -6.91 2.78 7.44
C VAL A 276 -6.41 2.36 8.82
N GLN A 277 -6.73 1.13 9.23
CA GLN A 277 -6.19 0.62 10.47
C GLN A 277 -4.67 0.53 10.39
N PRO A 278 -3.95 0.73 11.51
CA PRO A 278 -2.51 0.48 11.55
C PRO A 278 -2.26 -0.98 11.15
N THR A 279 -1.41 -1.21 10.17
CA THR A 279 -1.08 -2.57 9.71
C THR A 279 0.41 -2.84 9.75
N LEU A 280 1.26 -1.82 9.73
CA LEU A 280 2.70 -1.98 9.48
C LEU A 280 3.55 -1.85 10.73
N ALA A 281 4.49 -2.77 10.88
CA ALA A 281 5.59 -2.65 11.83
C ALA A 281 6.91 -3.14 11.22
N ALA A 282 7.99 -2.51 11.64
CA ALA A 282 9.33 -3.02 11.42
C ALA A 282 10.11 -3.00 12.74
N VAL A 283 10.80 -4.10 13.05
CA VAL A 283 11.58 -4.24 14.27
C VAL A 283 13.05 -4.33 13.90
N ASP A 284 13.88 -3.53 14.56
CA ASP A 284 15.33 -3.60 14.48
C ASP A 284 15.91 -3.88 15.87
N CYS A 285 16.50 -5.07 16.01
CA CYS A 285 17.23 -5.51 17.18
C CYS A 285 18.70 -5.79 16.80
N GLY A 286 19.25 -4.97 15.90
CA GLY A 286 20.62 -5.13 15.41
C GLY A 286 20.76 -6.25 14.38
N PRO A 287 21.95 -6.88 14.25
CA PRO A 287 22.16 -7.96 13.30
C PRO A 287 21.43 -9.25 13.68
N ASP A 288 21.04 -9.42 14.94
CA ASP A 288 20.50 -10.68 15.46
C ASP A 288 19.04 -10.90 15.05
N LEU A 289 18.26 -9.81 15.01
CA LEU A 289 16.86 -9.88 14.59
C LEU A 289 16.42 -8.58 13.91
N ARG A 290 15.83 -8.77 12.73
CA ARG A 290 15.09 -7.77 11.97
C ARG A 290 13.78 -8.38 11.50
N LEU A 291 12.71 -7.60 11.56
CA LEU A 291 11.38 -8.04 11.16
C LEU A 291 10.71 -6.92 10.37
N ALA A 292 10.08 -7.24 9.25
CA ALA A 292 9.09 -6.38 8.61
C ALA A 292 7.79 -7.16 8.53
N VAL A 293 6.69 -6.59 9.02
CA VAL A 293 5.39 -7.29 9.09
C VAL A 293 4.24 -6.36 8.77
N SER A 294 3.23 -6.92 8.11
CA SER A 294 1.91 -6.37 7.90
C SER A 294 0.86 -7.26 8.56
N ALA A 295 -0.05 -6.66 9.31
CA ALA A 295 -1.22 -7.29 9.92
C ALA A 295 -2.50 -6.80 9.23
N LEU A 296 -3.07 -7.62 8.36
CA LEU A 296 -4.12 -7.21 7.41
C LEU A 296 -5.45 -6.83 8.08
N GLY A 297 -5.74 -7.41 9.25
CA GLY A 297 -6.90 -7.09 10.10
C GLY A 297 -6.63 -5.99 11.14
N GLY A 298 -5.52 -5.26 11.00
CA GLY A 298 -5.05 -4.30 11.97
C GLY A 298 -3.99 -4.86 12.92
N LEU A 299 -3.20 -3.95 13.48
CA LEU A 299 -2.13 -4.22 14.45
C LEU A 299 -2.45 -3.49 15.76
N ASP A 300 -2.71 -4.27 16.82
CA ASP A 300 -2.74 -3.77 18.19
C ASP A 300 -1.30 -3.47 18.63
N ILE A 301 -0.93 -2.19 18.66
CA ILE A 301 0.45 -1.73 18.86
C ILE A 301 1.02 -2.21 20.21
N GLU A 302 0.20 -2.20 21.26
CA GLU A 302 0.65 -2.56 22.61
C GLU A 302 0.96 -4.07 22.68
N LYS A 303 0.03 -4.88 22.17
CA LYS A 303 0.24 -6.33 22.08
C LYS A 303 1.38 -6.68 21.14
N ALA A 304 1.47 -6.00 20.00
CA ALA A 304 2.50 -6.25 19.01
C ALA A 304 3.91 -5.94 19.56
N THR A 305 4.07 -4.82 20.25
CA THR A 305 5.36 -4.43 20.86
C THR A 305 5.84 -5.49 21.85
N THR A 306 4.95 -5.98 22.71
CA THR A 306 5.25 -7.06 23.66
C THR A 306 5.59 -8.37 22.93
N ALA A 307 4.79 -8.73 21.92
CA ALA A 307 4.98 -9.94 21.14
C ALA A 307 6.30 -9.93 20.34
N PHE A 308 6.74 -8.78 19.84
CA PHE A 308 8.04 -8.66 19.16
C PHE A 308 9.24 -8.87 20.09
N GLY A 309 9.04 -8.78 21.41
CA GLY A 309 10.02 -9.14 22.41
C GLY A 309 10.14 -10.64 22.69
N ALA A 310 9.23 -11.48 22.16
CA ALA A 310 9.26 -12.92 22.40
C ALA A 310 10.47 -13.59 21.74
N ARG A 311 10.92 -14.69 22.35
CA ARG A 311 11.98 -15.57 21.85
C ARG A 311 11.54 -17.02 22.06
N PRO A 312 11.35 -17.83 20.99
CA PRO A 312 11.49 -17.45 19.58
C PRO A 312 10.44 -16.41 19.14
N ILE A 313 10.82 -15.53 18.20
CA ILE A 313 9.96 -14.41 17.74
C ILE A 313 8.66 -14.91 17.10
N GLU A 314 8.68 -16.10 16.52
CA GLU A 314 7.54 -16.73 15.88
C GLU A 314 6.39 -17.00 16.84
N ASP A 315 6.67 -17.24 18.13
CA ASP A 315 5.61 -17.46 19.12
C ASP A 315 4.86 -16.16 19.42
N GLY A 316 5.57 -15.03 19.48
CA GLY A 316 4.94 -13.71 19.58
C GLY A 316 4.17 -13.35 18.31
N LEU A 317 4.71 -13.64 17.12
CA LEU A 317 3.97 -13.42 15.89
C LEU A 317 2.69 -14.28 15.83
N ARG A 318 2.73 -15.52 16.34
CA ARG A 318 1.54 -16.38 16.41
C ARG A 318 0.45 -15.78 17.29
N SER A 319 0.81 -15.18 18.44
CA SER A 319 -0.19 -14.54 19.31
C SER A 319 -0.83 -13.29 18.68
N ILE A 320 -0.09 -12.55 17.86
CA ILE A 320 -0.68 -11.46 17.06
C ILE A 320 -1.59 -12.06 15.97
N ALA A 321 -1.18 -13.18 15.37
CA ALA A 321 -1.89 -13.81 14.27
C ALA A 321 -3.26 -14.40 14.63
N GLU A 322 -3.52 -14.65 15.91
CA GLU A 322 -4.84 -15.08 16.40
C GLU A 322 -5.94 -14.06 16.11
N ALA A 323 -5.59 -12.77 16.03
CA ALA A 323 -6.53 -11.68 15.77
C ALA A 323 -6.49 -11.17 14.32
N SER A 324 -5.43 -11.46 13.55
CA SER A 324 -5.18 -10.82 12.26
C SER A 324 -4.29 -11.70 11.37
N SER A 325 -4.56 -11.76 10.07
CA SER A 325 -3.64 -12.43 9.15
C SER A 325 -2.34 -11.62 9.02
N LEU A 326 -1.20 -12.28 9.22
CA LEU A 326 0.13 -11.68 9.18
C LEU A 326 0.91 -12.11 7.95
N VAL A 327 1.63 -11.16 7.36
CA VAL A 327 2.62 -11.38 6.31
C VAL A 327 3.88 -10.57 6.62
N GLY A 328 5.04 -11.20 6.55
CA GLY A 328 6.28 -10.55 6.92
C GLY A 328 7.53 -11.32 6.52
N VAL A 329 8.68 -10.76 6.86
CA VAL A 329 9.99 -11.38 6.72
C VAL A 329 10.77 -11.23 8.01
N ILE A 330 11.44 -12.30 8.42
CA ILE A 330 12.41 -12.29 9.52
C ILE A 330 13.79 -12.36 8.90
N SER A 331 14.71 -11.53 9.38
CA SER A 331 16.13 -11.61 9.05
C SER A 331 16.97 -11.67 10.33
N THR A 332 17.94 -12.56 10.32
CA THR A 332 18.96 -12.71 11.35
C THR A 332 20.35 -12.48 10.73
N ALA A 333 21.40 -12.59 11.53
CA ALA A 333 22.78 -12.51 11.04
C ALA A 333 23.11 -13.64 10.03
N ARG A 334 22.37 -14.74 10.06
CA ARG A 334 22.64 -15.97 9.29
C ARG A 334 21.77 -16.10 8.05
N ASP A 335 20.50 -15.73 8.15
CA ASP A 335 19.51 -15.96 7.12
C ASP A 335 18.40 -14.91 7.09
N ALA A 336 17.59 -14.96 6.04
CA ALA A 336 16.31 -14.29 5.96
C ALA A 336 15.25 -15.27 5.46
N ARG A 337 14.04 -15.20 6.01
CA ARG A 337 12.95 -16.11 5.70
C ARG A 337 11.58 -15.43 5.73
N PRO A 338 10.63 -15.88 4.89
CA PRO A 338 9.26 -15.39 4.92
C PRO A 338 8.52 -15.93 6.14
N VAL A 339 7.55 -15.16 6.60
CA VAL A 339 6.60 -15.56 7.66
C VAL A 339 5.20 -15.15 7.22
N ALA A 340 4.29 -16.12 7.24
CA ALA A 340 2.88 -15.88 6.96
C ALA A 340 2.02 -16.69 7.92
N PHE A 341 1.08 -16.02 8.57
CA PHE A 341 0.05 -16.65 9.38
C PHE A 341 -1.30 -16.23 8.85
N ARG A 342 -2.16 -17.19 8.55
CA ARG A 342 -3.52 -16.93 8.09
C ARG A 342 -4.48 -17.26 9.22
N THR A 343 -5.37 -16.34 9.55
CA THR A 343 -6.54 -16.65 10.35
C THR A 343 -7.39 -17.66 9.56
N GLN A 344 -7.80 -18.77 10.19
CA GLN A 344 -8.84 -19.60 9.60
C GLN A 344 -10.10 -18.73 9.55
N ALA A 345 -10.59 -18.50 8.33
CA ALA A 345 -11.84 -17.77 8.09
C ALA A 345 -13.04 -18.64 8.49
#